data_AF-Q4RU07-F1
#
_entry.id   AF-Q4RU07-F1
#
_cell.length_a   1.000
_cell.length_b   1.000
_cell.length_c   1.000
_cell.angle_alpha   90.00
_cell.angle_beta   90.00
_cell.angle_gamma   90.00
#
_symmetry.space_group_name_H-M   'P 1'
#
loop_
_entity.id
_entity.type
_entity.pdbx_description
1 polymer ?
#
loop_
_entity_poly.entity_id
_entity_poly.type
_entity_poly.pdbx_seq_one_letter_code
_entity_poly.pdbx_strand_id
1 'polypeptide(L)' 'MTRKVFTNTRERWRQHNVNAAFAELRKLIPTHPPEKKLSKNEILRLAMRYINFLVQLLESQS' A
#
# COMPACT_ATOMS: atom_id res chain seq x y z
N MET A 1 -17.16 -29.48 -10.07
CA MET A 1 -16.49 -28.26 -10.58
C MET A 1 -16.87 -26.98 -9.82
N THR A 2 -18.06 -26.92 -9.21
CA THR A 2 -18.62 -25.72 -8.52
C THR A 2 -17.80 -25.21 -7.31
N ARG A 3 -17.25 -26.10 -6.47
CA ARG A 3 -16.49 -25.70 -5.26
C ARG A 3 -15.16 -25.00 -5.56
N LYS A 4 -14.45 -25.42 -6.63
CA LYS A 4 -13.19 -24.79 -7.07
C LYS A 4 -13.46 -23.38 -7.59
N VAL A 5 -14.52 -23.21 -8.40
CA VAL A 5 -14.94 -21.88 -8.92
C VAL A 5 -15.30 -20.93 -7.78
N PHE A 6 -16.09 -21.38 -6.80
CA PHE A 6 -16.45 -20.56 -5.64
C PHE A 6 -15.22 -20.13 -4.81
N THR A 7 -14.30 -21.07 -4.56
CA THR A 7 -13.08 -20.77 -3.81
C THR A 7 -12.18 -19.77 -4.54
N ASN A 8 -12.00 -19.95 -5.85
CA ASN A 8 -11.20 -19.02 -6.68
C ASN A 8 -11.80 -17.62 -6.73
N THR A 9 -13.14 -17.53 -6.81
CA THR A 9 -13.86 -16.25 -6.81
C THR A 9 -13.65 -15.52 -5.48
N ARG A 10 -13.76 -16.23 -4.36
CA ARG A 10 -13.53 -15.68 -3.02
C ARG A 10 -12.10 -15.16 -2.84
N GLU A 11 -11.09 -15.94 -3.26
CA GLU A 11 -9.69 -15.51 -3.15
C GLU A 11 -9.39 -14.31 -4.06
N ARG A 12 -9.97 -14.25 -5.27
CA ARG A 12 -9.87 -13.08 -6.13
C ARG A 12 -10.45 -11.83 -5.47
N TRP A 13 -11.62 -11.95 -4.83
CA TRP A 13 -12.23 -10.83 -4.10
C TRP A 13 -11.37 -10.38 -2.92
N ARG A 14 -10.78 -11.33 -2.18
CA ARG A 14 -9.84 -11.01 -1.09
C ARG A 14 -8.61 -10.26 -1.61
N GLN A 15 -8.02 -10.69 -2.71
CA GLN A 15 -6.88 -10.01 -3.34
C GLN A 15 -7.25 -8.63 -3.88
N HIS A 16 -8.47 -8.46 -4.41
CA HIS A 16 -8.97 -7.16 -4.83
C HIS A 16 -9.00 -6.17 -3.65
N ASN A 17 -9.51 -6.59 -2.50
CA ASN A 17 -9.53 -5.75 -1.29
C ASN A 17 -8.13 -5.38 -0.82
N VAL A 18 -7.17 -6.32 -0.86
CA VAL A 18 -5.77 -6.02 -0.55
C VAL A 18 -5.17 -5.02 -1.53
N ASN A 19 -5.43 -5.17 -2.83
CA ASN A 19 -4.94 -4.24 -3.85
C ASN A 19 -5.53 -2.83 -3.69
N ALA A 20 -6.81 -2.73 -3.30
CA ALA A 20 -7.44 -1.45 -2.98
C ALA A 20 -6.75 -0.77 -1.79
N ALA A 21 -6.44 -1.51 -0.72
CA ALA A 21 -5.69 -0.98 0.41
C ALA A 21 -4.27 -0.51 0.03
N PHE A 22 -3.57 -1.25 -0.85
CA PHE A 22 -2.28 -0.81 -1.41
C PHE A 22 -2.40 0.48 -2.22
N ALA A 23 -3.50 0.67 -2.96
CA ALA A 23 -3.76 1.89 -3.72
C ALA A 23 -4.02 3.09 -2.80
N GLU A 24 -4.78 2.91 -1.72
CA GLU A 24 -4.99 3.98 -0.74
C GLU A 24 -3.69 4.34 -0.02
N LEU A 25 -2.90 3.35 0.44
CA LEU A 25 -1.61 3.61 1.06
C LEU A 25 -0.66 4.37 0.11
N ARG A 26 -0.64 4.00 -1.17
CA ARG A 26 0.18 4.66 -2.19
C ARG A 26 -0.13 6.15 -2.33
N LYS A 27 -1.39 6.57 -2.21
CA LYS A 27 -1.77 8.00 -2.31
C LYS A 27 -1.15 8.85 -1.21
N LEU A 28 -0.81 8.25 -0.07
CA LEU A 28 -0.22 8.93 1.08
C LEU A 28 1.32 8.99 1.03
N ILE A 29 1.94 8.27 0.08
CA ILE A 29 3.40 8.21 -0.03
C ILE A 29 3.89 9.37 -0.90
N PRO A 30 4.79 10.22 -0.40
CA PRO A 30 5.35 11.30 -1.22
C PRO A 30 6.27 10.74 -2.31
N THR A 31 5.99 11.07 -3.57
CA THR A 31 6.82 10.71 -4.73
C THR A 31 6.96 11.87 -5.71
N HIS A 32 8.09 11.90 -6.41
CA HIS A 32 8.27 12.74 -7.61
C HIS A 32 8.56 11.85 -8.83
N PRO A 33 7.79 11.97 -9.93
CA PRO A 33 6.52 12.70 -10.01
C PRO A 33 5.40 12.03 -9.15
N PRO A 34 4.29 12.73 -8.84
CA PRO A 34 3.20 12.17 -8.03
C PRO A 34 2.60 10.87 -8.58
N GLU A 35 2.62 10.69 -9.90
CA GLU A 35 2.10 9.53 -10.61
C GLU A 35 3.11 8.37 -10.73
N LYS A 36 4.33 8.50 -10.18
CA LYS A 36 5.39 7.48 -10.26
C LYS A 36 4.87 6.10 -9.87
N LYS A 37 4.83 5.14 -10.79
CA LYS A 37 4.39 3.76 -10.49
C LYS A 37 5.35 3.11 -9.47
N LEU A 38 4.79 2.55 -8.41
CA LEU A 38 5.51 1.87 -7.34
C LEU A 38 5.05 0.41 -7.27
N SER A 39 5.98 -0.51 -7.10
CA SER A 39 5.68 -1.89 -6.73
C SER A 39 5.12 -1.98 -5.31
N LYS A 40 4.48 -3.10 -4.97
CA LYS A 40 4.00 -3.38 -3.59
C LYS A 40 5.14 -3.30 -2.57
N ASN A 41 6.32 -3.80 -2.91
CA ASN A 41 7.48 -3.75 -2.01
C ASN A 41 7.95 -2.31 -1.76
N GLU A 42 8.03 -1.49 -2.81
CA GLU A 42 8.38 -0.08 -2.69
C GLU A 42 7.36 0.69 -1.86
N ILE A 43 6.05 0.44 -2.05
CA ILE A 43 4.97 1.04 -1.24
C ILE A 43 5.22 0.78 0.25
N LEU A 44 5.48 -0.47 0.63
CA LEU A 44 5.73 -0.82 2.04
C LEU A 44 7.01 -0.16 2.59
N ARG A 45 8.10 -0.20 1.81
CA ARG A 45 9.38 0.41 2.23
C ARG A 45 9.28 1.92 2.38
N LEU A 46 8.62 2.60 1.45
CA LEU A 46 8.45 4.04 1.48
C LEU A 46 7.48 4.46 2.60
N ALA A 47 6.42 3.70 2.86
CA ALA A 47 5.52 3.97 3.98
C ALA A 47 6.26 3.94 5.33
N MET A 48 7.08 2.91 5.58
CA MET A 48 7.89 2.83 6.82
C MET A 48 8.88 4.00 6.92
N ARG A 49 9.57 4.34 5.83
CA ARG A 49 10.49 5.49 5.81
C ARG A 49 9.76 6.80 6.07
N TYR A 50 8.57 6.98 5.50
CA TYR A 50 7.80 8.21 5.65
C TYR A 50 7.26 8.36 7.07
N ILE A 51 6.76 7.29 7.69
CA ILE A 51 6.37 7.30 9.10
C ILE A 51 7.56 7.72 9.99
N ASN A 52 8.73 7.10 9.80
CA ASN A 52 9.93 7.45 10.58
C ASN A 52 10.36 8.90 10.38
N PHE A 53 10.29 9.39 9.13
CA PHE A 53 10.59 10.79 8.82
C PHE A 53 9.64 11.75 9.55
N LEU A 54 8.33 11.47 9.55
CA LEU A 54 7.35 12.30 10.23
C LEU A 54 7.55 12.31 11.75
N VAL A 55 7.91 11.17 12.34
CA VAL A 55 8.24 11.07 13.78
C VAL A 55 9.46 11.94 14.11
N GLN A 56 10.55 11.82 13.36
CA GLN A 56 11.76 12.63 13.57
C GLN A 56 11.48 14.13 13.39
N LEU A 57 10.67 14.49 12.39
CA LEU A 57 10.29 15.87 12.13
C LEU A 57 9.50 16.46 13.31
N LEU A 58 8.61 15.68 13.94
CA LEU A 58 7.85 16.10 15.11
C LEU A 58 8.75 16.27 16.34
N GLU A 59 9.69 15.34 16.57
CA GLU A 59 10.65 15.40 17.67
C GLU A 59 11.60 16.60 17.54
N SER A 60 12.06 16.91 16.33
CA SER A 60 12.97 18.05 16.08
C SER A 60 12.33 19.43 16.27
N GLN A 61 11.00 19.50 16.34
CA GLN A 61 10.24 20.73 16.55
C GLN A 61 9.95 21.02 18.03
N SER A 62 10.27 20.07 18.92
CA SER A 62 10.17 20.22 20.38
C SER A 62 11.48 20.74 20.96
#